data_AF-A0A4Q7IMZ8-F1
#
_entry.id   AF-A0A4Q7IMZ8-F1
#
_cell.length_a   1.000
_cell.length_b   1.000
_cell.length_c   1.000
_cell.angle_alpha   90.00
_cell.angle_beta   90.00
_cell.angle_gamma   90.00
#
_symmetry.space_group_name_H-M   'P 1'
#
loop_
_entity.id
_entity.type
_entity.pdbx_description
1 polymer ?
#
loop_
_entity_poly.entity_id
_entity_poly.type
_entity_poly.pdbx_seq_one_letter_code
_entity_poly.pdbx_strand_id
1 'polypeptide(L)'
;MYQRIDNPKSISESEIQEFLAQGGRVVVQYSSYGFSEADLEKLNNLAFEHDANFEIRFYGFYGEEFDGAVLKKIPLVKSLSIDCMHNATNLEYLKTLKYLSEFNIGVFESKQKDLLSLVNLEQLRVLSIGETRTNSIDLSCLSQCLNLVDLAVIGQSKNIDVISNLVGLKSLTLSRIKKGVQLDFVNDLPNLQHLSIMLGGRESIESLNLPMLKELRLVRVRGLSELGKLSRFQQLNKLHVEDQIKLISIDFSNASTLQEIKIINCKSLIELKGVENVSSLYQLRVYQTAVEHEKFTNMDFSKSLKIFGFYTSKTRVDNEIKELLSARGYFEMEQDYIESLENDSE
;
A
#
# COMPACT_ATOMS: atom_id res chain seq x y z
N MET A 1 0.27 -15.92 -5.57
CA MET A 1 -0.87 -15.77 -6.50
C MET A 1 -2.08 -15.24 -5.73
N TYR A 2 -2.97 -14.49 -6.37
CA TYR A 2 -4.14 -13.87 -5.71
C TYR A 2 -5.41 -14.16 -6.52
N GLN A 3 -6.47 -14.60 -5.85
CA GLN A 3 -7.78 -14.81 -6.45
C GLN A 3 -8.85 -14.12 -5.61
N ARG A 4 -9.74 -13.35 -6.27
CA ARG A 4 -10.94 -12.82 -5.64
C ARG A 4 -12.18 -13.44 -6.28
N ILE A 5 -13.06 -13.98 -5.45
CA ILE A 5 -14.34 -14.56 -5.84
C ILE A 5 -15.43 -13.57 -5.42
N ASP A 6 -15.97 -12.83 -6.41
CA ASP A 6 -16.90 -11.73 -6.19
C ASP A 6 -18.37 -12.20 -6.24
N ASN A 7 -19.10 -12.05 -5.14
CA ASN A 7 -20.52 -12.41 -4.96
C ASN A 7 -20.89 -13.81 -5.48
N PRO A 8 -20.22 -14.88 -5.00
CA PRO A 8 -20.48 -16.23 -5.49
C PRO A 8 -21.92 -16.66 -5.17
N LYS A 9 -22.57 -17.32 -6.14
CA LYS A 9 -23.89 -17.97 -5.93
C LYS A 9 -23.80 -19.22 -5.05
N SER A 10 -22.62 -19.84 -4.99
CA SER A 10 -22.30 -20.98 -4.15
C SER A 10 -20.79 -21.03 -3.91
N ILE A 11 -20.37 -21.47 -2.73
CA ILE A 11 -18.96 -21.66 -2.39
C ILE A 11 -18.45 -23.01 -2.92
N SER A 12 -17.41 -22.95 -3.75
CA SER A 12 -16.65 -24.11 -4.25
C SER A 12 -15.45 -24.38 -3.34
N GLU A 13 -15.64 -25.21 -2.33
CA GLU A 13 -14.60 -25.49 -1.31
C GLU A 13 -13.36 -26.13 -1.91
N SER A 14 -13.51 -27.05 -2.87
CA SER A 14 -12.40 -27.74 -3.51
C SER A 14 -11.48 -26.81 -4.32
N GLU A 15 -12.06 -25.88 -5.09
CA GLU A 15 -11.28 -24.92 -5.89
C GLU A 15 -10.51 -23.94 -4.98
N ILE A 16 -11.16 -23.48 -3.90
CA ILE A 16 -10.53 -22.61 -2.90
C ILE A 16 -9.36 -23.33 -2.22
N GLN A 17 -9.59 -24.57 -1.77
CA GLN A 17 -8.55 -25.39 -1.13
C GLN A 17 -7.37 -25.65 -2.06
N GLU A 18 -7.62 -25.95 -3.34
CA GLU A 18 -6.56 -26.18 -4.33
C GLU A 18 -5.70 -24.92 -4.54
N PHE A 19 -6.33 -23.74 -4.66
CA PHE A 19 -5.60 -22.48 -4.84
C PHE A 19 -4.77 -22.11 -3.60
N LEU A 20 -5.31 -22.33 -2.40
CA LEU A 20 -4.60 -22.10 -1.14
C LEU A 20 -3.43 -23.08 -0.96
N ALA A 21 -3.59 -24.34 -1.35
CA ALA A 21 -2.52 -25.35 -1.28
C ALA A 21 -1.30 -25.01 -2.16
N GLN A 22 -1.49 -24.21 -3.21
CA GLN A 22 -0.42 -23.67 -4.05
C GLN A 22 0.26 -22.43 -3.45
N GLY A 23 -0.05 -22.08 -2.20
CA GLY A 23 0.44 -20.87 -1.52
C GLY A 23 -0.21 -19.58 -2.03
N GLY A 24 -1.38 -19.68 -2.67
CA GLY A 24 -2.16 -18.53 -3.09
C GLY A 24 -2.92 -17.86 -1.93
N ARG A 25 -3.38 -16.63 -2.16
CA ARG A 25 -4.37 -15.94 -1.31
C ARG A 25 -5.72 -15.91 -2.00
N VAL A 26 -6.78 -16.32 -1.31
CA VAL A 26 -8.16 -16.27 -1.79
C VAL A 26 -8.96 -15.28 -0.96
N VAL A 27 -9.69 -14.39 -1.63
CA VAL A 27 -10.67 -13.49 -1.02
C VAL A 27 -12.06 -13.87 -1.52
N VAL A 28 -12.95 -14.29 -0.62
CA VAL A 28 -14.37 -14.41 -0.94
C VAL A 28 -15.05 -13.13 -0.52
N GLN A 29 -15.63 -12.42 -1.48
CA GLN A 29 -16.21 -11.10 -1.28
C GLN A 29 -17.72 -11.10 -1.48
N TYR A 30 -18.44 -10.48 -0.55
CA TYR A 30 -19.85 -10.11 -0.70
C TYR A 30 -20.03 -8.60 -0.65
N SER A 31 -20.83 -8.06 -1.56
CA SER A 31 -21.19 -6.64 -1.64
C SER A 31 -22.65 -6.34 -1.37
N SER A 32 -23.41 -7.38 -1.01
CA SER A 32 -24.79 -7.35 -0.54
C SER A 32 -25.10 -8.66 0.20
N TYR A 33 -26.33 -8.83 0.70
CA TYR A 33 -26.79 -10.06 1.39
C TYR A 33 -27.04 -11.25 0.45
N GLY A 34 -26.14 -11.50 -0.50
CA GLY A 34 -26.21 -12.61 -1.45
C GLY A 34 -25.77 -13.97 -0.91
N PHE A 35 -25.62 -14.14 0.41
CA PHE A 35 -25.16 -15.36 1.07
C PHE A 35 -26.26 -15.98 1.93
N SER A 36 -26.30 -17.31 1.95
CA SER A 36 -27.14 -18.11 2.84
C SER A 36 -26.42 -18.47 4.14
N GLU A 37 -27.14 -19.00 5.14
CA GLU A 37 -26.49 -19.56 6.32
C GLU A 37 -25.53 -20.71 5.97
N ALA A 38 -25.87 -21.52 4.95
CA ALA A 38 -25.02 -22.61 4.49
C ALA A 38 -23.72 -22.09 3.85
N ASP A 39 -23.77 -20.95 3.16
CA ASP A 39 -22.54 -20.32 2.64
C ASP A 39 -21.65 -19.86 3.79
N LEU A 40 -22.22 -19.22 4.83
CA LEU A 40 -21.46 -18.77 6.00
C LEU A 40 -20.82 -19.95 6.77
N GLU A 41 -21.53 -21.07 6.88
CA GLU A 41 -21.00 -22.29 7.49
C GLU A 41 -19.77 -22.82 6.72
N LYS A 42 -19.85 -22.87 5.38
CA LYS A 42 -18.71 -23.25 4.53
C LYS A 42 -17.54 -22.30 4.68
N LEU A 43 -17.78 -20.99 4.67
CA LEU A 43 -16.74 -19.99 4.87
C LEU A 43 -16.07 -20.14 6.24
N ASN A 44 -16.84 -20.42 7.28
CA ASN A 44 -16.30 -20.66 8.61
C ASN A 44 -15.43 -21.91 8.67
N ASN A 45 -15.82 -22.99 7.99
CA ASN A 45 -15.02 -24.22 7.89
C ASN A 45 -13.72 -23.98 7.12
N LEU A 46 -13.78 -23.32 5.97
CA LEU A 46 -12.57 -22.92 5.22
C LEU A 46 -11.64 -22.05 6.06
N ALA A 47 -12.19 -21.09 6.81
CA ALA A 47 -11.39 -20.24 7.69
C ALA A 47 -10.76 -20.99 8.87
N PHE A 48 -11.40 -22.05 9.35
CA PHE A 48 -10.82 -22.93 10.36
C PHE A 48 -9.62 -23.69 9.81
N GLU A 49 -9.76 -24.28 8.63
CA GLU A 49 -8.76 -25.13 7.98
C GLU A 49 -7.54 -24.36 7.48
N HIS A 50 -7.71 -23.10 7.03
CA HIS A 50 -6.67 -22.31 6.40
C HIS A 50 -6.19 -21.14 7.26
N ASP A 51 -4.98 -20.65 7.00
CA ASP A 51 -4.44 -19.46 7.67
C ASP A 51 -5.06 -18.15 7.11
N ALA A 52 -4.40 -17.02 7.38
CA ALA A 52 -4.89 -15.71 6.93
C ALA A 52 -4.84 -15.51 5.40
N ASN A 53 -4.31 -16.46 4.62
CA ASN A 53 -4.42 -16.44 3.16
C ASN A 53 -5.83 -16.71 2.65
N PHE A 54 -6.76 -17.17 3.51
CA PHE A 54 -8.19 -17.16 3.22
C PHE A 54 -8.86 -15.97 3.92
N GLU A 55 -9.38 -15.03 3.12
CA GLU A 55 -10.06 -13.82 3.61
C GLU A 55 -11.55 -13.86 3.29
N ILE A 56 -12.35 -13.49 4.29
CA ILE A 56 -13.77 -13.18 4.09
C ILE A 56 -13.90 -11.66 4.04
N ARG A 57 -14.47 -11.12 2.96
CA ARG A 57 -14.63 -9.68 2.76
C ARG A 57 -16.08 -9.29 2.56
N PHE A 58 -16.57 -8.40 3.42
CA PHE A 58 -17.80 -7.65 3.19
C PHE A 58 -17.40 -6.27 2.68
N TYR A 59 -17.87 -5.90 1.48
CA TYR A 59 -17.42 -4.70 0.78
C TYR A 59 -18.58 -3.86 0.26
N GLY A 60 -18.65 -2.59 0.65
CA GLY A 60 -19.44 -1.61 -0.10
C GLY A 60 -20.95 -1.87 -0.13
N PHE A 61 -21.55 -2.22 1.00
CA PHE A 61 -23.01 -2.29 1.14
C PHE A 61 -23.60 -0.87 1.03
N TYR A 62 -23.66 -0.33 -0.19
CA TYR A 62 -24.01 1.07 -0.45
C TYR A 62 -25.53 1.33 -0.44
N GLY A 63 -26.32 0.29 -0.70
CA GLY A 63 -27.79 0.36 -0.71
C GLY A 63 -28.45 -0.15 0.58
N GLU A 64 -27.69 -0.75 1.48
CA GLU A 64 -28.20 -1.44 2.67
C GLU A 64 -27.25 -1.23 3.85
N GLU A 65 -27.76 -1.35 5.07
CA GLU A 65 -26.92 -1.32 6.27
C GLU A 65 -26.27 -2.69 6.50
N PHE A 66 -24.97 -2.72 6.80
CA PHE A 66 -24.28 -3.97 7.14
C PHE A 66 -24.59 -4.38 8.59
N ASP A 67 -25.16 -5.57 8.77
CA ASP A 67 -25.48 -6.15 10.08
C ASP A 67 -24.37 -7.12 10.50
N GLY A 68 -23.58 -6.69 11.50
CA GLY A 68 -22.51 -7.47 12.12
C GLY A 68 -22.97 -8.77 12.80
N ALA A 69 -24.27 -9.05 12.93
CA ALA A 69 -24.78 -10.34 13.41
C ALA A 69 -24.29 -11.52 12.56
N VAL A 70 -23.97 -11.29 11.28
CA VAL A 70 -23.33 -12.28 10.40
C VAL A 70 -22.03 -12.85 10.98
N LEU A 71 -21.30 -12.06 11.77
CA LEU A 71 -20.02 -12.45 12.38
C LEU A 71 -20.15 -13.62 13.36
N LYS A 72 -21.35 -13.85 13.92
CA LYS A 72 -21.64 -15.02 14.75
C LYS A 72 -21.52 -16.35 14.01
N LYS A 73 -21.68 -16.32 12.68
CA LYS A 73 -21.65 -17.52 11.83
C LYS A 73 -20.25 -17.83 11.31
N ILE A 74 -19.30 -16.90 11.44
CA ILE A 74 -17.90 -17.06 11.01
C ILE A 74 -16.88 -16.83 12.14
N PRO A 75 -17.06 -17.39 13.36
CA PRO A 75 -16.21 -17.09 14.51
C PRO A 75 -14.75 -17.57 14.36
N LEU A 76 -14.46 -18.45 13.40
CA LEU A 76 -13.14 -19.03 13.17
C LEU A 76 -12.28 -18.23 12.17
N VAL A 77 -12.79 -17.09 11.71
CA VAL A 77 -12.11 -16.22 10.74
C VAL A 77 -10.77 -15.69 11.26
N LYS A 78 -9.72 -15.81 10.43
CA LYS A 78 -8.36 -15.31 10.69
C LYS A 78 -8.03 -14.05 9.90
N SER A 79 -8.70 -13.83 8.77
CA SER A 79 -8.59 -12.64 7.92
C SER A 79 -9.98 -12.13 7.51
N LEU A 80 -10.31 -10.90 7.94
CA LEU A 80 -11.62 -10.29 7.74
C LEU A 80 -11.48 -8.86 7.25
N SER A 81 -12.26 -8.50 6.22
CA SER A 81 -12.43 -7.12 5.79
C SER A 81 -13.91 -6.71 5.86
N ILE A 82 -14.20 -5.59 6.52
CA ILE A 82 -15.50 -4.92 6.54
C ILE A 82 -15.24 -3.47 6.12
N ASP A 83 -15.20 -3.23 4.81
CA ASP A 83 -14.68 -1.97 4.27
C ASP A 83 -15.58 -1.33 3.21
N CYS A 84 -15.33 -0.04 3.00
CA CYS A 84 -16.18 0.82 2.17
C CYS A 84 -17.67 0.85 2.60
N MET A 85 -17.95 0.58 3.87
CA MET A 85 -19.31 0.60 4.40
C MET A 85 -19.80 2.03 4.62
N HIS A 86 -21.05 2.29 4.26
CA HIS A 86 -21.69 3.55 4.64
C HIS A 86 -22.11 3.50 6.12
N ASN A 87 -22.94 2.53 6.50
CA ASN A 87 -23.38 2.27 7.88
C ASN A 87 -23.14 0.80 8.26
N ALA A 88 -23.03 0.53 9.57
CA ALA A 88 -23.03 -0.82 10.11
C ALA A 88 -23.65 -0.86 11.51
N THR A 89 -24.36 -1.93 11.82
CA THR A 89 -24.92 -2.26 13.14
C THR A 89 -24.30 -3.54 13.69
N ASN A 90 -24.55 -3.81 14.98
CA ASN A 90 -24.18 -5.07 15.62
C ASN A 90 -22.67 -5.40 15.56
N LEU A 91 -21.81 -4.37 15.53
CA LEU A 91 -20.36 -4.52 15.47
C LEU A 91 -19.78 -5.07 16.77
N GLU A 92 -20.53 -5.07 17.89
CA GLU A 92 -20.11 -5.71 19.14
C GLU A 92 -19.85 -7.21 19.01
N TYR A 93 -20.30 -7.87 17.94
CA TYR A 93 -19.95 -9.26 17.64
C TYR A 93 -18.51 -9.44 17.14
N LEU A 94 -17.78 -8.37 16.82
CA LEU A 94 -16.34 -8.45 16.57
C LEU A 94 -15.59 -9.13 17.74
N LYS A 95 -16.09 -9.01 18.97
CA LYS A 95 -15.52 -9.67 20.17
C LYS A 95 -15.58 -11.19 20.14
N THR A 96 -16.38 -11.78 19.25
CA THR A 96 -16.47 -13.24 19.11
C THR A 96 -15.36 -13.81 18.24
N LEU A 97 -14.62 -12.98 17.48
CA LEU A 97 -13.62 -13.38 16.51
C LEU A 97 -12.26 -13.59 17.18
N LYS A 98 -12.10 -14.72 17.86
CA LYS A 98 -10.94 -15.00 18.72
C LYS A 98 -9.64 -15.30 17.98
N TYR A 99 -9.72 -15.63 16.69
CA TYR A 99 -8.59 -16.06 15.85
C TYR A 99 -8.16 -15.00 14.84
N LEU A 100 -8.75 -13.81 14.91
CA LEU A 100 -8.51 -12.76 13.93
C LEU A 100 -7.06 -12.26 14.02
N SER A 101 -6.35 -12.34 12.90
CA SER A 101 -4.94 -11.94 12.78
C SER A 101 -4.73 -10.86 11.70
N GLU A 102 -5.62 -10.78 10.72
CA GLU A 102 -5.66 -9.71 9.72
C GLU A 102 -7.05 -9.07 9.73
N PHE A 103 -7.10 -7.75 9.90
CA PHE A 103 -8.36 -7.04 10.00
C PHE A 103 -8.34 -5.72 9.23
N ASN A 104 -9.33 -5.53 8.37
CA ASN A 104 -9.60 -4.25 7.72
C ASN A 104 -11.00 -3.77 8.09
N ILE A 105 -11.13 -2.55 8.58
CA ILE A 105 -12.42 -1.96 8.91
C ILE A 105 -12.54 -0.53 8.44
N GLY A 106 -13.61 -0.25 7.67
CA GLY A 106 -13.93 1.08 7.16
C GLY A 106 -15.43 1.27 7.08
N VAL A 107 -16.00 1.89 8.12
CA VAL A 107 -17.44 2.21 8.23
C VAL A 107 -17.59 3.73 8.38
N PHE A 108 -18.02 4.40 7.30
CA PHE A 108 -17.96 5.86 7.21
C PHE A 108 -18.83 6.55 8.27
N GLU A 109 -20.07 6.13 8.48
CA GLU A 109 -20.97 6.71 9.49
C GLU A 109 -20.77 6.13 10.90
N SER A 110 -19.72 5.34 11.14
CA SER A 110 -19.52 4.74 12.45
C SER A 110 -19.44 5.80 13.55
N LYS A 111 -20.33 5.66 14.53
CA LYS A 111 -20.34 6.46 15.77
C LYS A 111 -19.51 5.79 16.87
N GLN A 112 -19.03 4.58 16.64
CA GLN A 112 -18.33 3.78 17.62
C GLN A 112 -16.84 4.14 17.64
N LYS A 113 -16.44 4.94 18.65
CA LYS A 113 -15.08 5.44 18.78
C LYS A 113 -14.09 4.40 19.31
N ASP A 114 -14.60 3.39 20.01
CA ASP A 114 -13.89 2.31 20.67
C ASP A 114 -13.94 1.00 19.86
N LEU A 115 -14.20 1.09 18.55
CA LEU A 115 -14.36 -0.03 17.63
C LEU A 115 -13.20 -1.04 17.72
N LEU A 116 -11.97 -0.55 17.88
CA LEU A 116 -10.78 -1.38 17.99
C LEU A 116 -10.70 -2.17 19.31
N SER A 117 -11.33 -1.69 20.39
CA SER A 117 -11.39 -2.45 21.64
C SER A 117 -12.33 -3.65 21.58
N LEU A 118 -13.11 -3.79 20.49
CA LEU A 118 -13.98 -4.94 20.28
C LEU A 118 -13.24 -6.17 19.75
N VAL A 119 -12.00 -6.04 19.27
CA VAL A 119 -11.23 -7.16 18.72
C VAL A 119 -10.08 -7.54 19.66
N ASN A 120 -9.61 -8.78 19.54
CA ASN A 120 -8.39 -9.22 20.23
C ASN A 120 -7.15 -8.61 19.55
N LEU A 121 -6.73 -7.44 20.02
CA LEU A 121 -5.65 -6.65 19.43
C LEU A 121 -4.27 -7.33 19.52
N GLU A 122 -4.03 -8.18 20.52
CA GLU A 122 -2.73 -8.80 20.77
C GLU A 122 -2.31 -9.79 19.67
N GLN A 123 -3.26 -10.39 18.96
CA GLN A 123 -2.98 -11.36 17.89
C GLN A 123 -2.91 -10.73 16.49
N LEU A 124 -3.28 -9.46 16.36
CA LEU A 124 -3.30 -8.80 15.07
C LEU A 124 -1.87 -8.62 14.53
N ARG A 125 -1.70 -9.05 13.28
CA ARG A 125 -0.49 -8.89 12.47
C ARG A 125 -0.68 -7.85 11.38
N VAL A 126 -1.88 -7.76 10.80
CA VAL A 126 -2.24 -6.77 9.78
C VAL A 126 -3.48 -6.02 10.23
N LEU A 127 -3.44 -4.69 10.18
CA LEU A 127 -4.57 -3.84 10.54
C LEU A 127 -4.73 -2.70 9.54
N SER A 128 -5.94 -2.50 9.04
CA SER A 128 -6.32 -1.33 8.27
C SER A 128 -7.52 -0.64 8.90
N ILE A 129 -7.40 0.65 9.16
CA ILE A 129 -8.43 1.49 9.78
C ILE A 129 -8.84 2.57 8.77
N GLY A 130 -10.06 2.44 8.28
CA GLY A 130 -10.67 3.33 7.30
C GLY A 130 -11.09 4.69 7.85
N GLU A 131 -11.41 5.58 6.92
CA GLU A 131 -11.96 6.91 7.22
C GLU A 131 -13.34 6.79 7.87
N THR A 132 -13.63 7.66 8.84
CA THR A 132 -14.99 7.87 9.36
C THR A 132 -15.39 9.31 9.14
N ARG A 133 -16.70 9.61 9.14
CA ARG A 133 -17.24 10.96 8.93
C ARG A 133 -16.59 12.00 9.85
N THR A 134 -16.24 11.58 11.06
CA THR A 134 -15.64 12.47 12.06
C THR A 134 -14.12 12.30 12.20
N ASN A 135 -13.54 11.23 11.67
CA ASN A 135 -12.12 10.88 11.83
C ASN A 135 -11.65 10.94 13.29
N SER A 136 -12.50 10.40 14.19
CA SER A 136 -12.34 10.51 15.65
C SER A 136 -12.07 9.19 16.36
N ILE A 137 -11.74 8.12 15.63
CA ILE A 137 -11.32 6.84 16.22
C ILE A 137 -10.05 7.10 17.03
N ASP A 138 -10.05 6.64 18.28
CA ASP A 138 -8.92 6.77 19.18
C ASP A 138 -7.92 5.63 18.95
N LEU A 139 -6.71 5.97 18.52
CA LEU A 139 -5.69 4.98 18.18
C LEU A 139 -4.91 4.47 19.41
N SER A 140 -5.14 5.00 20.62
CA SER A 140 -4.35 4.64 21.82
C SER A 140 -4.30 3.14 22.11
N CYS A 141 -5.35 2.40 21.74
CA CYS A 141 -5.42 0.95 21.90
C CYS A 141 -4.38 0.19 21.06
N LEU A 142 -3.82 0.80 20.01
CA LEU A 142 -2.77 0.20 19.19
C LEU A 142 -1.50 -0.12 20.00
N SER A 143 -1.30 0.51 21.15
CA SER A 143 -0.22 0.14 22.09
C SER A 143 -0.24 -1.35 22.50
N GLN A 144 -1.38 -2.03 22.36
CA GLN A 144 -1.55 -3.45 22.66
C GLN A 144 -1.23 -4.37 21.45
N CYS A 145 -1.13 -3.82 20.23
CA CYS A 145 -0.90 -4.58 19.00
C CYS A 145 0.60 -4.90 18.78
N LEU A 146 1.25 -5.55 19.75
CA LEU A 146 2.70 -5.76 19.73
C LEU A 146 3.18 -6.69 18.59
N ASN A 147 2.28 -7.49 18.02
CA ASN A 147 2.56 -8.40 16.91
C ASN A 147 2.29 -7.79 15.51
N LEU A 148 1.92 -6.51 15.46
CA LEU A 148 1.56 -5.85 14.20
C LEU A 148 2.78 -5.66 13.31
N VAL A 149 2.69 -6.14 12.08
CA VAL A 149 3.73 -6.04 11.05
C VAL A 149 3.34 -5.10 9.91
N ASP A 150 2.04 -4.90 9.68
CA ASP A 150 1.51 -3.99 8.66
C ASP A 150 0.32 -3.19 9.21
N LEU A 151 0.37 -1.88 9.03
CA LEU A 151 -0.65 -0.94 9.50
C LEU A 151 -1.01 0.06 8.41
N ALA A 152 -2.30 0.18 8.11
CA ALA A 152 -2.85 1.29 7.33
C ALA A 152 -3.80 2.14 8.18
N VAL A 153 -3.56 3.45 8.19
CA VAL A 153 -4.42 4.44 8.87
C VAL A 153 -4.90 5.44 7.83
N ILE A 154 -6.22 5.54 7.67
CA ILE A 154 -6.86 6.39 6.66
C ILE A 154 -7.72 7.45 7.37
N GLY A 155 -7.30 8.71 7.28
CA GLY A 155 -8.02 9.87 7.82
C GLY A 155 -7.99 10.03 9.35
N GLN A 156 -7.74 8.95 10.12
CA GLN A 156 -7.67 8.98 11.58
C GLN A 156 -6.36 9.62 12.05
N SER A 157 -6.42 10.43 13.12
CA SER A 157 -5.24 11.11 13.67
C SER A 157 -5.24 11.28 15.19
N LYS A 158 -6.32 10.88 15.88
CA LYS A 158 -6.41 11.01 17.34
C LYS A 158 -5.47 9.99 17.99
N ASN A 159 -4.50 10.48 18.76
CA ASN A 159 -3.46 9.68 19.42
C ASN A 159 -2.66 8.78 18.44
N ILE A 160 -2.42 9.29 17.23
CA ILE A 160 -1.70 8.56 16.17
C ILE A 160 -0.22 8.30 16.49
N ASP A 161 0.37 9.12 17.35
CA ASP A 161 1.75 9.03 17.81
C ASP A 161 2.03 7.72 18.56
N VAL A 162 1.01 7.07 19.13
CA VAL A 162 1.13 5.73 19.76
C VAL A 162 1.69 4.66 18.82
N ILE A 163 1.63 4.88 17.50
CA ILE A 163 2.24 3.99 16.49
C ILE A 163 3.74 3.80 16.74
N SER A 164 4.44 4.78 17.35
CA SER A 164 5.86 4.63 17.71
C SER A 164 6.15 3.44 18.63
N ASN A 165 5.15 2.95 19.37
CA ASN A 165 5.30 1.77 20.24
C ASN A 165 5.29 0.44 19.47
N LEU A 166 4.94 0.45 18.19
CA LEU A 166 4.82 -0.75 17.35
C LEU A 166 6.18 -1.19 16.82
N VAL A 167 7.06 -1.63 17.70
CA VAL A 167 8.47 -1.97 17.38
C VAL A 167 8.61 -3.09 16.34
N GLY A 168 7.60 -3.95 16.17
CA GLY A 168 7.55 -5.00 15.15
C GLY A 168 7.09 -4.55 13.76
N LEU A 169 6.63 -3.31 13.62
CA LEU A 169 6.01 -2.81 12.40
C LEU A 169 7.03 -2.70 11.26
N LYS A 170 6.70 -3.30 10.11
CA LYS A 170 7.53 -3.31 8.90
C LYS A 170 6.94 -2.49 7.77
N SER A 171 5.62 -2.35 7.73
CA SER A 171 4.89 -1.57 6.73
C SER A 171 3.94 -0.59 7.41
N LEU A 172 3.98 0.66 6.96
CA LEU A 172 3.08 1.71 7.42
C LEU A 172 2.50 2.48 6.23
N THR A 173 1.18 2.54 6.13
CA THR A 173 0.45 3.39 5.20
C THR A 173 -0.31 4.48 5.96
N LEU A 174 0.01 5.74 5.67
CA LEU A 174 -0.67 6.92 6.17
C LEU A 174 -1.42 7.60 5.04
N SER A 175 -2.74 7.47 5.02
CA SER A 175 -3.60 8.03 3.98
C SER A 175 -4.50 9.13 4.53
N ARG A 176 -4.70 10.20 3.76
CA ARG A 176 -5.59 11.32 4.12
C ARG A 176 -5.27 12.00 5.46
N ILE A 177 -4.04 11.89 5.92
CA ILE A 177 -3.58 12.57 7.15
C ILE A 177 -3.46 14.07 6.87
N LYS A 178 -4.07 14.88 7.75
CA LYS A 178 -4.15 16.33 7.62
C LYS A 178 -2.78 16.98 7.82
N LYS A 179 -2.51 18.10 7.13
CA LYS A 179 -1.26 18.89 7.22
C LYS A 179 -0.83 19.26 8.65
N GLY A 180 -1.77 19.47 9.56
CA GLY A 180 -1.46 19.84 10.95
C GLY A 180 -0.96 18.69 11.83
N VAL A 181 -0.99 17.45 11.34
CA VAL A 181 -0.55 16.28 12.11
C VAL A 181 0.95 16.05 11.84
N GLN A 182 1.75 16.12 12.89
CA GLN A 182 3.18 15.80 12.79
C GLN A 182 3.40 14.30 12.64
N LEU A 183 4.40 13.92 11.85
CA LEU A 183 4.72 12.52 11.54
C LEU A 183 6.06 12.06 12.13
N ASP A 184 6.65 12.84 13.03
CA ASP A 184 8.00 12.56 13.54
C ASP A 184 8.06 11.30 14.39
N PHE A 185 6.92 10.85 14.94
CA PHE A 185 6.78 9.55 15.64
C PHE A 185 7.15 8.35 14.76
N VAL A 186 7.10 8.50 13.43
CA VAL A 186 7.48 7.43 12.49
C VAL A 186 8.98 7.13 12.60
N ASN A 187 9.80 8.09 13.04
CA ASN A 187 11.25 7.91 13.25
C ASN A 187 11.57 6.91 14.36
N ASP A 188 10.61 6.64 15.27
CA ASP A 188 10.78 5.74 16.39
C ASP A 188 10.47 4.27 16.03
N LEU A 189 10.21 3.97 14.75
CA LEU A 189 9.92 2.62 14.25
C LEU A 189 11.21 1.93 13.74
N PRO A 190 11.89 1.12 14.56
CA PRO A 190 13.23 0.62 14.25
C PRO A 190 13.27 -0.37 13.07
N ASN A 191 12.15 -1.04 12.80
CA ASN A 191 12.05 -2.11 11.80
C ASN A 191 11.25 -1.71 10.55
N LEU A 192 10.90 -0.43 10.40
CA LEU A 192 10.07 0.03 9.29
C LEU A 192 10.83 -0.07 7.96
N GLN A 193 10.29 -0.85 7.03
CA GLN A 193 10.88 -1.12 5.72
C GLN A 193 10.07 -0.51 4.58
N HIS A 194 8.76 -0.33 4.75
CA HIS A 194 7.87 0.24 3.74
C HIS A 194 7.06 1.39 4.35
N LEU A 195 7.12 2.56 3.70
CA LEU A 195 6.33 3.72 4.10
C LEU A 195 5.56 4.27 2.89
N SER A 196 4.25 4.38 3.03
CA SER A 196 3.38 5.02 2.05
C SER A 196 2.67 6.22 2.67
N ILE A 197 2.83 7.40 2.08
CA ILE A 197 2.10 8.62 2.46
C ILE A 197 1.25 9.04 1.26
N MET A 198 -0.07 9.04 1.45
CA MET A 198 -1.02 9.20 0.34
C MET A 198 -2.15 10.18 0.68
N LEU A 199 -2.62 10.95 -0.30
CA LEU A 199 -3.87 11.73 -0.23
C LEU A 199 -3.98 12.72 0.96
N GLY A 200 -2.90 12.94 1.71
CA GLY A 200 -2.82 13.86 2.83
C GLY A 200 -2.33 15.24 2.41
N GLY A 201 -1.83 16.02 3.35
CA GLY A 201 -1.13 17.26 3.05
C GLY A 201 0.11 17.43 3.89
N ARG A 202 1.20 17.92 3.30
CA ARG A 202 2.42 18.41 3.96
C ARG A 202 3.33 19.06 2.92
N GLU A 203 4.21 19.95 3.36
CA GLU A 203 5.13 20.66 2.46
C GLU A 203 6.44 19.89 2.24
N SER A 204 6.82 19.08 3.23
CA SER A 204 8.10 18.39 3.28
C SER A 204 7.97 17.02 3.92
N ILE A 205 8.94 16.14 3.63
CA ILE A 205 9.21 14.91 4.39
C ILE A 205 10.62 14.89 5.01
N GLU A 206 11.30 16.03 5.06
CA GLU A 206 12.68 16.14 5.55
C GLU A 206 12.84 15.67 7.01
N SER A 207 11.81 15.85 7.85
CA SER A 207 11.85 15.42 9.26
C SER A 207 11.91 13.89 9.47
N LEU A 208 11.65 13.10 8.42
CA LEU A 208 11.68 11.64 8.50
C LEU A 208 13.10 11.10 8.34
N ASN A 209 13.61 10.35 9.31
CA ASN A 209 14.92 9.70 9.29
C ASN A 209 14.74 8.19 9.53
N LEU A 210 14.69 7.41 8.45
CA LEU A 210 14.32 6.00 8.48
C LEU A 210 15.43 5.15 7.82
N PRO A 211 16.51 4.82 8.55
CA PRO A 211 17.68 4.19 7.96
C PRO A 211 17.41 2.78 7.41
N MET A 212 16.42 2.07 7.95
CA MET A 212 16.00 0.73 7.51
C MET A 212 14.95 0.73 6.38
N LEU A 213 14.52 1.91 5.94
CA LEU A 213 13.48 2.04 4.91
C LEU A 213 14.00 1.53 3.57
N LYS A 214 13.27 0.59 2.98
CA LYS A 214 13.54 0.00 1.67
C LYS A 214 12.68 0.63 0.58
N GLU A 215 11.42 0.90 0.90
CA GLU A 215 10.47 1.48 -0.05
C GLU A 215 9.78 2.72 0.50
N LEU A 216 9.79 3.78 -0.30
CA LEU A 216 9.06 5.01 -0.04
C LEU A 216 8.08 5.29 -1.17
N ARG A 217 6.79 5.41 -0.83
CA ARG A 217 5.73 5.80 -1.75
C ARG A 217 5.06 7.09 -1.30
N LEU A 218 5.02 8.08 -2.20
CA LEU A 218 4.42 9.39 -1.98
C LEU A 218 3.40 9.67 -3.09
N VAL A 219 2.11 9.63 -2.77
CA VAL A 219 1.04 9.72 -3.78
C VAL A 219 0.08 10.85 -3.44
N ARG A 220 -0.05 11.85 -4.31
CA ARG A 220 -1.03 12.94 -4.16
C ARG A 220 -0.94 13.63 -2.79
N VAL A 221 0.27 13.97 -2.35
CA VAL A 221 0.49 14.63 -1.05
C VAL A 221 0.39 16.13 -1.25
N ARG A 222 -0.74 16.72 -0.84
CA ARG A 222 -1.04 18.12 -1.13
C ARG A 222 0.00 19.04 -0.48
N GLY A 223 0.68 19.82 -1.32
CA GLY A 223 1.62 20.84 -0.87
C GLY A 223 3.07 20.39 -0.90
N LEU A 224 3.37 19.12 -1.17
CA LEU A 224 4.72 18.58 -1.09
C LEU A 224 5.62 19.22 -2.16
N SER A 225 6.57 20.02 -1.72
CA SER A 225 7.52 20.76 -2.57
C SER A 225 8.96 20.30 -2.39
N GLU A 226 9.26 19.57 -1.32
CA GLU A 226 10.60 19.10 -1.03
C GLU A 226 10.57 17.69 -0.39
N LEU A 227 11.54 16.87 -0.80
CA LEU A 227 11.77 15.56 -0.17
C LEU A 227 12.92 15.59 0.83
N GLY A 228 13.72 16.66 0.92
CA GLY A 228 14.99 16.65 1.67
C GLY A 228 16.03 15.66 1.11
N LYS A 229 17.16 15.48 1.81
CA LYS A 229 18.25 14.58 1.37
C LYS A 229 17.90 13.11 1.49
N LEU A 230 17.88 12.36 0.40
CA LEU A 230 17.54 10.92 0.40
C LEU A 230 18.53 10.04 1.19
N SER A 231 19.73 10.53 1.49
CA SER A 231 20.78 9.80 2.25
C SER A 231 20.37 9.37 3.67
N ARG A 232 19.28 9.92 4.20
CA ARG A 232 18.69 9.49 5.49
C ARG A 232 17.96 8.15 5.41
N PHE A 233 17.66 7.69 4.21
CA PHE A 233 17.08 6.37 3.94
C PHE A 233 18.16 5.43 3.39
N GLN A 234 19.01 4.95 4.29
CA GLN A 234 20.27 4.27 3.94
C GLN A 234 20.09 2.93 3.21
N GLN A 235 18.91 2.32 3.31
CA GLN A 235 18.57 1.05 2.64
C GLN A 235 17.54 1.23 1.52
N LEU A 236 17.24 2.47 1.12
CA LEU A 236 16.16 2.75 0.18
C LEU A 236 16.51 2.18 -1.19
N ASN A 237 15.72 1.21 -1.64
CA ASN A 237 15.88 0.56 -2.94
C ASN A 237 14.76 0.95 -3.93
N LYS A 238 13.58 1.33 -3.44
CA LYS A 238 12.43 1.71 -4.26
C LYS A 238 11.87 3.08 -3.86
N LEU A 239 11.74 3.97 -4.83
CA LEU A 239 11.11 5.27 -4.66
C LEU A 239 9.97 5.45 -5.67
N HIS A 240 8.75 5.64 -5.18
CA HIS A 240 7.58 5.98 -5.99
C HIS A 240 7.05 7.37 -5.60
N VAL A 241 7.08 8.31 -6.54
CA VAL A 241 6.57 9.67 -6.37
C VAL A 241 5.53 9.96 -7.43
N GLU A 242 4.28 10.20 -7.00
CA GLU A 242 3.15 10.38 -7.91
C GLU A 242 2.30 11.58 -7.54
N ASP A 243 1.86 12.32 -8.56
CA ASP A 243 0.93 13.45 -8.46
C ASP A 243 1.41 14.57 -7.50
N GLN A 244 2.71 14.84 -7.47
CA GLN A 244 3.29 15.90 -6.64
C GLN A 244 3.42 17.21 -7.43
N ILE A 245 2.34 17.97 -7.51
CA ILE A 245 2.23 19.16 -8.37
C ILE A 245 3.08 20.37 -7.91
N LYS A 246 3.67 20.34 -6.70
CA LYS A 246 4.54 21.41 -6.19
C LYS A 246 6.02 21.04 -6.16
N LEU A 247 6.36 19.79 -6.44
CA LEU A 247 7.73 19.31 -6.42
C LEU A 247 8.44 19.76 -7.69
N ILE A 248 9.53 20.50 -7.55
CA ILE A 248 10.28 21.12 -8.67
C ILE A 248 11.53 20.31 -9.01
N SER A 249 12.22 19.80 -8.00
CA SER A 249 13.41 18.96 -8.18
C SER A 249 13.48 17.84 -7.14
N ILE A 250 14.24 16.79 -7.48
CA ILE A 250 14.65 15.73 -6.54
C ILE A 250 16.16 15.54 -6.71
N ASP A 251 16.90 15.51 -5.59
CA ASP A 251 18.35 15.29 -5.58
C ASP A 251 18.68 13.82 -5.22
N PHE A 252 19.28 13.11 -6.17
CA PHE A 252 19.69 11.71 -6.07
C PHE A 252 21.20 11.53 -5.82
N SER A 253 21.96 12.61 -5.63
CA SER A 253 23.44 12.57 -5.58
C SER A 253 24.02 11.67 -4.47
N ASN A 254 23.21 11.23 -3.50
CA ASN A 254 23.62 10.34 -2.40
C ASN A 254 22.66 9.15 -2.23
N ALA A 255 21.94 8.75 -3.29
CA ALA A 255 20.95 7.69 -3.25
C ALA A 255 21.50 6.37 -3.84
N SER A 256 22.71 5.96 -3.41
CA SER A 256 23.50 4.87 -4.02
C SER A 256 22.92 3.45 -3.86
N THR A 257 21.82 3.29 -3.12
CA THR A 257 21.12 2.01 -2.94
C THR A 257 19.85 1.90 -3.77
N LEU A 258 19.40 2.99 -4.40
CA LEU A 258 18.18 3.00 -5.20
C LEU A 258 18.33 2.11 -6.43
N GLN A 259 17.40 1.17 -6.57
CA GLN A 259 17.31 0.24 -7.69
C GLN A 259 16.15 0.60 -8.60
N GLU A 260 15.05 1.12 -8.04
CA GLU A 260 13.85 1.48 -8.81
C GLU A 260 13.36 2.88 -8.46
N ILE A 261 13.20 3.70 -9.49
CA ILE A 261 12.63 5.05 -9.37
C ILE A 261 11.42 5.13 -10.30
N LYS A 262 10.27 5.47 -9.72
CA LYS A 262 9.04 5.73 -10.47
C LYS A 262 8.52 7.12 -10.13
N ILE A 263 8.49 8.00 -11.12
CA ILE A 263 8.01 9.37 -11.00
C ILE A 263 6.88 9.58 -12.00
N ILE A 264 5.69 9.86 -11.49
CA ILE A 264 4.45 9.85 -12.28
C ILE A 264 3.71 11.15 -12.06
N ASN A 265 3.33 11.83 -13.14
CA ASN A 265 2.41 12.96 -13.12
C ASN A 265 2.82 14.08 -12.14
N CYS A 266 4.13 14.26 -11.95
CA CYS A 266 4.72 15.35 -11.18
C CYS A 266 4.95 16.55 -12.12
N LYS A 267 3.86 17.21 -12.52
CA LYS A 267 3.84 18.16 -13.64
C LYS A 267 4.74 19.40 -13.50
N SER A 268 5.15 19.74 -12.28
CA SER A 268 6.05 20.87 -12.01
C SER A 268 7.52 20.45 -11.85
N LEU A 269 7.79 19.15 -11.89
CA LEU A 269 9.12 18.59 -11.69
C LEU A 269 9.95 18.78 -12.96
N ILE A 270 10.99 19.60 -12.87
CA ILE A 270 11.88 19.96 -13.98
C ILE A 270 13.24 19.26 -13.91
N GLU A 271 13.64 18.77 -12.73
CA GLU A 271 15.00 18.29 -12.50
C GLU A 271 15.05 17.03 -11.62
N LEU A 272 15.79 16.02 -12.09
CA LEU A 272 16.19 14.83 -11.34
C LEU A 272 17.71 14.86 -11.21
N LYS A 273 18.21 15.60 -10.22
CA LYS A 273 19.64 15.92 -10.13
C LYS A 273 20.44 14.68 -9.69
N GLY A 274 21.48 14.35 -10.46
CA GLY A 274 22.42 13.28 -10.12
C GLY A 274 21.86 11.87 -10.28
N VAL A 275 20.70 11.70 -10.91
CA VAL A 275 20.06 10.39 -11.13
C VAL A 275 20.91 9.50 -12.05
N GLU A 276 21.63 10.11 -12.99
CA GLU A 276 22.55 9.45 -13.91
C GLU A 276 23.72 8.75 -13.19
N ASN A 277 24.06 9.22 -11.98
CA ASN A 277 25.16 8.71 -11.17
C ASN A 277 24.74 7.63 -10.16
N VAL A 278 23.46 7.25 -10.12
CA VAL A 278 22.97 6.22 -9.19
C VAL A 278 23.44 4.84 -9.67
N SER A 279 24.53 4.34 -9.07
CA SER A 279 25.25 3.14 -9.51
C SER A 279 24.46 1.84 -9.40
N SER A 280 23.43 1.79 -8.56
CA SER A 280 22.56 0.62 -8.35
C SER A 280 21.27 0.66 -9.16
N LEU A 281 21.01 1.77 -9.88
CA LEU A 281 19.72 1.99 -10.54
C LEU A 281 19.53 0.98 -11.66
N TYR A 282 18.49 0.17 -11.56
CA TYR A 282 18.15 -0.88 -12.51
C TYR A 282 16.89 -0.54 -13.33
N GLN A 283 15.95 0.16 -12.71
CA GLN A 283 14.72 0.62 -13.34
C GLN A 283 14.45 2.12 -13.09
N LEU A 284 14.19 2.85 -14.17
CA LEU A 284 13.78 4.25 -14.13
C LEU A 284 12.51 4.44 -14.96
N ARG A 285 11.46 4.96 -14.34
CA ARG A 285 10.22 5.35 -15.02
C ARG A 285 9.87 6.80 -14.71
N VAL A 286 9.77 7.61 -15.74
CA VAL A 286 9.37 9.02 -15.65
C VAL A 286 8.19 9.24 -16.58
N TYR A 287 7.05 9.67 -16.03
CA TYR A 287 5.84 9.94 -16.82
C TYR A 287 5.26 11.29 -16.44
N GLN A 288 4.92 12.09 -17.45
CA GLN A 288 4.12 13.31 -17.31
C GLN A 288 4.74 14.29 -16.29
N THR A 289 6.01 14.62 -16.49
CA THR A 289 6.78 15.64 -15.75
C THR A 289 7.11 16.82 -16.66
N ALA A 290 7.73 17.87 -16.11
CA ALA A 290 8.29 18.98 -16.87
C ALA A 290 9.80 18.81 -17.14
N VAL A 291 10.36 17.62 -16.88
CA VAL A 291 11.74 17.29 -17.21
C VAL A 291 11.91 17.34 -18.74
N GLU A 292 12.96 18.02 -19.19
CA GLU A 292 13.26 18.17 -20.61
C GLU A 292 13.67 16.82 -21.22
N HIS A 293 12.71 16.14 -21.84
CA HIS A 293 12.87 14.78 -22.35
C HIS A 293 14.07 14.62 -23.30
N GLU A 294 14.29 15.54 -24.23
CA GLU A 294 15.42 15.49 -25.18
C GLU A 294 16.77 15.43 -24.47
N LYS A 295 16.97 16.29 -23.47
CA LYS A 295 18.20 16.28 -22.67
C LYS A 295 18.29 15.03 -21.81
N PHE A 296 17.17 14.64 -21.18
CA PHE A 296 17.14 13.59 -20.18
C PHE A 296 17.34 12.19 -20.76
N THR A 297 16.70 11.86 -21.88
CA THR A 297 16.82 10.53 -22.52
C THR A 297 18.18 10.31 -23.18
N ASN A 298 18.93 11.39 -23.45
CA ASN A 298 20.29 11.35 -24.00
C ASN A 298 21.39 11.32 -22.93
N MET A 299 21.05 11.35 -21.64
CA MET A 299 22.05 11.23 -20.57
C MET A 299 22.72 9.85 -20.55
N ASP A 300 23.95 9.82 -20.08
CA ASP A 300 24.71 8.59 -19.85
C ASP A 300 24.47 8.11 -18.42
N PHE A 301 23.54 7.15 -18.29
CA PHE A 301 23.21 6.53 -17.01
C PHE A 301 24.23 5.45 -16.64
N SER A 302 24.25 5.08 -15.35
CA SER A 302 24.95 3.90 -14.86
C SER A 302 24.62 2.66 -15.70
N LYS A 303 25.63 1.80 -15.92
CA LYS A 303 25.51 0.52 -16.66
C LYS A 303 24.51 -0.47 -16.04
N SER A 304 24.16 -0.26 -14.77
CA SER A 304 23.14 -1.03 -14.05
C SER A 304 21.74 -0.81 -14.62
N LEU A 305 21.46 0.34 -15.26
CA LEU A 305 20.13 0.68 -15.75
C LEU A 305 19.79 -0.22 -16.95
N LYS A 306 18.71 -0.99 -16.84
CA LYS A 306 18.21 -1.88 -17.89
C LYS A 306 16.83 -1.46 -18.37
N ILE A 307 15.97 -1.07 -17.45
CA ILE A 307 14.60 -0.71 -17.75
C ILE A 307 14.47 0.80 -17.68
N PHE A 308 14.20 1.44 -18.81
CA PHE A 308 14.02 2.89 -18.87
C PHE A 308 12.78 3.24 -19.69
N GLY A 309 11.77 3.79 -19.00
CA GLY A 309 10.59 4.37 -19.62
C GLY A 309 10.53 5.87 -19.36
N PHE A 310 10.40 6.67 -20.42
CA PHE A 310 10.09 8.09 -20.33
C PHE A 310 8.88 8.41 -21.20
N TYR A 311 7.85 9.02 -20.62
CA TYR A 311 6.58 9.28 -21.28
C TYR A 311 6.09 10.71 -21.04
N THR A 312 5.64 11.39 -22.09
CA THR A 312 5.24 12.81 -22.11
C THR A 312 3.72 13.01 -22.21
N SER A 313 2.93 11.93 -22.31
CA SER A 313 1.50 11.89 -22.65
C SER A 313 1.15 12.26 -24.10
N LYS A 314 2.16 12.44 -24.96
CA LYS A 314 1.99 12.70 -26.39
C LYS A 314 2.47 11.48 -27.16
N THR A 315 1.54 10.67 -27.67
CA THR A 315 1.83 9.38 -28.33
C THR A 315 2.95 9.43 -29.36
N ARG A 316 2.98 10.45 -30.24
CA ARG A 316 4.05 10.59 -31.24
C ARG A 316 5.44 10.74 -30.60
N VAL A 317 5.55 11.63 -29.61
CA VAL A 317 6.82 11.89 -28.89
C VAL A 317 7.20 10.65 -28.06
N ASP A 318 6.22 9.99 -27.45
CA ASP A 318 6.45 8.79 -26.64
C ASP A 318 7.00 7.62 -27.49
N ASN A 319 6.53 7.48 -28.74
CA ASN A 319 7.07 6.50 -29.69
C ASN A 319 8.51 6.83 -30.09
N GLU A 320 8.81 8.10 -30.41
CA GLU A 320 10.17 8.56 -30.75
C GLU A 320 11.16 8.31 -29.59
N ILE A 321 10.73 8.58 -28.35
CA ILE A 321 11.51 8.30 -27.14
C ILE A 321 11.74 6.78 -26.99
N LYS A 322 10.69 5.97 -27.17
CA LYS A 322 10.79 4.51 -27.04
C LYS A 322 11.81 3.93 -28.03
N GLU A 323 11.76 4.36 -29.30
CA GLU A 323 12.72 3.95 -30.32
C GLU A 323 14.17 4.36 -29.95
N LEU A 324 14.36 5.59 -29.49
CA LEU A 324 15.66 6.09 -29.01
C LEU A 324 16.21 5.26 -27.85
N LEU A 325 15.39 4.98 -26.83
CA LEU A 325 15.81 4.22 -25.65
C LEU A 325 16.14 2.77 -26.01
N SER A 326 15.35 2.14 -26.88
CA SER A 326 15.63 0.80 -27.40
C SER A 326 16.93 0.75 -28.20
N ALA A 327 17.19 1.73 -29.07
CA ALA A 327 18.45 1.84 -29.80
C ALA A 327 19.67 2.05 -28.88
N ARG A 328 19.47 2.58 -27.67
CA ARG A 328 20.48 2.72 -26.61
C ARG A 328 20.61 1.48 -25.72
N GLY A 329 19.83 0.41 -25.99
CA GLY A 329 19.91 -0.88 -25.28
C GLY A 329 19.07 -0.96 -24.01
N TYR A 330 18.10 -0.07 -23.82
CA TYR A 330 17.15 -0.14 -22.70
C TYR A 330 15.89 -0.92 -23.09
N PHE A 331 15.33 -1.62 -22.10
CA PHE A 331 14.06 -2.34 -22.19
C PHE A 331 12.91 -1.48 -21.67
N GLU A 332 11.72 -1.66 -22.25
CA GLU A 332 10.51 -0.97 -21.80
C GLU A 332 9.89 -1.67 -20.60
N MET A 333 9.84 -3.01 -20.63
CA MET A 333 9.27 -3.83 -19.58
C MET A 333 10.33 -4.72 -18.94
N GLU A 334 10.12 -5.05 -17.67
CA GLU A 334 10.99 -5.98 -16.95
C GLU A 334 10.93 -7.38 -17.55
N GLN A 335 9.75 -7.80 -17.99
CA GLN A 335 9.53 -9.07 -18.66
C GLN A 335 10.44 -9.21 -19.89
N ASP A 336 10.48 -8.19 -20.76
CA ASP A 336 11.30 -8.18 -21.99
C ASP A 336 12.79 -8.37 -21.66
N TYR A 337 13.26 -7.78 -20.56
CA TYR A 337 14.63 -7.93 -20.11
C TYR A 337 14.90 -9.35 -19.59
N ILE A 338 14.00 -9.90 -18.77
CA ILE A 338 14.13 -11.27 -18.26
C ILE A 338 14.18 -12.26 -19.42
N GLU A 339 13.29 -12.13 -20.40
CA GLU A 339 13.27 -12.96 -21.62
C GLU A 339 14.58 -12.84 -22.41
N SER A 340 15.20 -11.65 -22.47
CA SER A 340 16.50 -11.49 -23.14
C SER A 340 17.65 -12.25 -22.46
N LEU A 341 17.62 -12.37 -21.12
CA LEU A 341 18.63 -13.11 -20.37
C LEU A 341 18.52 -14.62 -20.56
N GLU A 342 17.30 -15.13 -20.71
CA GLU A 342 17.05 -16.55 -20.96
C GLU A 342 17.55 -16.95 -22.36
N ASN A 343 17.31 -16.11 -23.37
CA ASN A 343 17.77 -16.36 -24.74
C ASN A 343 19.29 -16.27 -24.93
N ASP A 344 19.99 -15.47 -24.12
CA ASP A 344 21.47 -15.38 -24.15
C ASP A 344 22.16 -16.57 -23.43
N SER A 345 21.39 -17.44 -22.77
CA SER A 345 21.89 -18.60 -22.01
C SER A 345 21.77 -19.95 -22.74
N GLU A 346 21.16 -19.96 -23.93
CA GLU A 346 21.16 -21.06 -24.90
C GLU A 346 22.27 -20.89 -25.95
#